data_AF-F5VGE5-F1
#
_entry.id   AF-F5VGE5-F1
#
_cell.length_a   1.000
_cell.length_b   1.000
_cell.length_c   1.000
_cell.angle_alpha   90.00
_cell.angle_beta   90.00
_cell.angle_gamma   90.00
#
_symmetry.space_group_name_H-M   'P 1'
#
loop_
_entity.id
_entity.type
_entity.pdbx_description
1 polymer ?
#
loop_
_entity_poly.entity_id
_entity_poly.type
_entity_poly.pdbx_seq_one_letter_code
_entity_poly.pdbx_strand_id
1 'polypeptide(L)'
;MQAESLVAFPEGIGIIPYMTPGTNEIGEATAAKMSEFKVVMWPHHGIFAVGSDPDETFGLIETVEKAALIFTTIQAQGGNILQDITDEELKELAQAFGVTANSKFLK
;
A
#
# COMPACT_ATOMS: atom_id res chain seq x y z
N MET A 1 -5.82 1.31 -10.30
CA MET A 1 -5.82 1.23 -8.82
C MET A 1 -7.25 1.44 -8.29
N GLN A 2 -7.60 1.08 -7.04
CA GLN A 2 -8.88 1.51 -6.44
C GLN A 2 -8.71 2.84 -5.72
N ALA A 3 -9.71 3.73 -5.78
CA ALA A 3 -9.59 5.10 -5.26
C ALA A 3 -9.25 5.14 -3.76
N GLU A 4 -9.87 4.27 -2.96
CA GLU A 4 -9.69 4.22 -1.50
C GLU A 4 -8.26 3.90 -1.05
N SER A 5 -7.41 3.34 -1.92
CA SER A 5 -6.00 3.09 -1.59
C SER A 5 -5.24 4.36 -1.20
N LEU A 6 -5.45 5.47 -1.92
CA LEU A 6 -4.80 6.74 -1.58
C LEU A 6 -5.28 7.29 -0.23
N VAL A 7 -6.55 7.07 0.11
CA VAL A 7 -7.14 7.58 1.35
C VAL A 7 -6.71 6.73 2.54
N ALA A 8 -6.64 5.40 2.37
CA ALA A 8 -6.29 4.47 3.43
C ALA A 8 -4.79 4.48 3.80
N PHE A 9 -3.91 4.62 2.80
CA PHE A 9 -2.45 4.66 2.97
C PHE A 9 -1.82 5.74 2.06
N PRO A 10 -2.05 7.03 2.35
CA PRO A 10 -1.56 8.13 1.51
C PRO A 10 -0.03 8.18 1.41
N GLU A 11 0.66 7.62 2.40
CA GLU A 11 2.11 7.48 2.41
C GLU A 11 2.63 6.39 1.45
N GLY A 12 1.77 5.48 1.00
CA GLY A 12 2.07 4.35 0.12
C GLY A 12 2.41 3.05 0.88
N ILE A 13 3.04 2.11 0.18
CA ILE A 13 3.49 0.84 0.76
C ILE A 13 5.01 0.81 0.80
N GLY A 14 5.57 0.61 1.99
CA GLY A 14 7.00 0.38 2.18
C GLY A 14 7.38 -1.02 1.74
N ILE A 15 8.54 -1.19 1.11
CA ILE A 15 9.04 -2.52 0.70
C ILE A 15 10.44 -2.68 1.26
N ILE A 16 10.71 -3.82 1.90
CA ILE A 16 12.06 -4.22 2.31
C ILE A 16 12.62 -5.29 1.35
N PRO A 17 13.95 -5.49 1.28
CA PRO A 17 14.51 -6.66 0.59
C PRO A 17 13.99 -7.98 1.18
N TYR A 18 14.07 -9.07 0.41
CA TYR A 18 13.86 -10.40 0.99
C TYR A 18 14.87 -10.65 2.11
N MET A 19 14.37 -11.17 3.24
CA MET A 19 15.17 -11.53 4.41
C MET A 19 14.56 -12.79 5.05
N THR A 20 15.35 -13.54 5.80
CA THR A 20 14.87 -14.75 6.49
C THR A 20 13.84 -14.38 7.57
N PRO A 21 12.62 -14.93 7.56
CA PRO A 21 11.62 -14.64 8.59
C PRO A 21 12.03 -15.14 9.97
N GLY A 22 11.58 -14.44 11.01
CA GLY A 22 11.80 -14.84 12.40
C GLY A 22 13.18 -14.45 12.97
N THR A 23 13.95 -13.63 12.25
CA THR A 23 15.23 -13.10 12.74
C THR A 23 15.09 -11.65 13.24
N ASN A 24 16.08 -11.17 14.00
CA ASN A 24 16.08 -9.80 14.48
C ASN A 24 16.27 -8.80 13.33
N GLU A 25 17.09 -9.14 12.34
CA GLU A 25 17.41 -8.26 11.22
C GLU A 25 16.17 -7.89 10.40
N ILE A 26 15.28 -8.85 10.13
CA ILE A 26 14.02 -8.57 9.43
C ILE A 26 13.06 -7.77 10.31
N GLY A 27 13.08 -7.99 11.63
CA GLY A 27 12.31 -7.19 12.59
C GLY A 27 12.75 -5.72 12.60
N GLU A 28 14.06 -5.46 12.68
CA GLU A 28 14.64 -4.12 12.64
C GLU A 28 14.39 -3.42 11.30
N ALA A 29 14.58 -4.12 10.18
CA ALA A 29 14.28 -3.57 8.85
C ALA A 29 12.79 -3.21 8.69
N THR A 30 11.90 -4.05 9.20
CA THR A 30 10.45 -3.80 9.18
C THR A 30 10.09 -2.60 10.06
N ALA A 31 10.60 -2.54 11.29
CA ALA A 31 10.36 -1.44 12.21
C ALA A 31 10.88 -0.10 11.66
N ALA A 32 12.09 -0.09 11.07
CA ALA A 32 12.64 1.09 10.44
C ALA A 32 11.75 1.57 9.29
N LYS A 33 11.27 0.66 8.44
CA LYS A 33 10.36 1.00 7.34
C LYS A 33 8.98 1.48 7.83
N MET A 34 8.49 0.91 8.94
CA MET A 34 7.21 1.31 9.55
C MET A 34 7.20 2.72 10.13
N SER A 35 8.37 3.33 10.37
CA SER A 35 8.45 4.75 10.74
C SER A 35 8.02 5.71 9.62
N GLU A 36 8.00 5.22 8.38
CA GLU A 36 7.61 5.98 7.19
C GLU A 36 6.28 5.51 6.58
N PHE A 37 5.91 4.23 6.77
CA PHE A 37 4.75 3.59 6.13
C PHE A 37 3.93 2.77 7.13
N LYS A 38 2.59 2.88 7.11
CA LYS A 38 1.74 1.98 7.90
C LYS A 38 1.71 0.55 7.36
N VAL A 39 2.03 0.37 6.07
CA VAL A 39 2.08 -0.94 5.40
C VAL A 39 3.49 -1.24 4.92
N VAL A 40 4.01 -2.41 5.27
CA VAL A 40 5.31 -2.90 4.82
C VAL A 40 5.18 -4.27 4.16
N MET A 41 5.65 -4.39 2.91
CA MET A 41 5.69 -5.64 2.17
C MET A 41 7.02 -6.36 2.38
N TRP A 42 6.91 -7.66 2.66
CA TRP A 42 7.99 -8.64 2.60
C TRP A 42 7.88 -9.41 1.29
N PRO A 43 8.79 -9.19 0.33
CA PRO A 43 8.77 -9.91 -0.93
C PRO A 43 8.80 -11.43 -0.72
N HIS A 44 7.97 -12.16 -1.47
CA HIS A 44 7.80 -13.62 -1.36
C HIS A 44 7.22 -14.14 -0.03
N HIS A 45 6.64 -13.26 0.80
CA HIS A 45 6.06 -13.66 2.09
C HIS A 45 4.66 -13.06 2.31
N GLY A 46 4.55 -11.74 2.42
CA GLY A 46 3.29 -11.10 2.79
C GLY A 46 3.45 -9.63 3.14
N ILE A 47 2.49 -9.09 3.89
CA ILE A 47 2.51 -7.70 4.35
C ILE A 47 2.35 -7.62 5.88
N PHE A 48 2.89 -6.55 6.44
CA PHE A 48 2.61 -6.08 7.79
C PHE A 48 1.86 -4.75 7.70
N ALA A 49 0.90 -4.55 8.60
CA ALA A 49 0.13 -3.32 8.70
C ALA A 49 0.03 -2.88 10.16
N VAL A 50 -0.06 -1.58 10.40
CA VAL A 50 -0.30 -1.01 11.74
C VAL A 50 -1.41 0.05 11.68
N GLY A 51 -2.39 -0.09 12.57
CA GLY A 51 -3.47 0.87 12.82
C GLY A 51 -3.59 1.20 14.31
N SER A 52 -4.47 2.15 14.64
CA SER A 52 -4.73 2.57 16.02
C SER A 52 -5.58 1.56 16.80
N ASP A 53 -6.35 0.72 16.09
CA ASP A 53 -7.14 -0.37 16.65
C ASP A 53 -7.18 -1.58 15.68
N PRO A 54 -7.70 -2.74 16.11
CA PRO A 54 -7.79 -3.93 15.27
C PRO A 54 -8.61 -3.76 13.98
N ASP A 55 -9.68 -2.96 14.00
CA ASP A 55 -10.55 -2.77 12.84
C ASP A 55 -9.85 -1.88 11.79
N GLU A 56 -9.18 -0.81 12.20
CA GLU A 56 -8.33 0.00 11.30
C GLU A 56 -7.21 -0.85 10.71
N THR A 57 -6.53 -1.65 11.55
CA THR A 57 -5.41 -2.49 11.10
C THR A 57 -5.87 -3.53 10.08
N PHE A 58 -6.98 -4.22 10.37
CA PHE A 58 -7.54 -5.22 9.47
C PHE A 58 -8.08 -4.59 8.18
N GLY A 59 -8.80 -3.47 8.30
CA GLY A 59 -9.28 -2.70 7.16
C GLY A 59 -8.16 -2.28 6.22
N LEU A 60 -7.02 -1.84 6.78
CA LEU A 60 -5.84 -1.47 6.00
C LEU A 60 -5.29 -2.66 5.19
N ILE A 61 -5.19 -3.85 5.81
CA ILE A 61 -4.78 -5.09 5.14
C ILE A 61 -5.75 -5.46 4.01
N GLU A 62 -7.06 -5.43 4.28
CA GLU A 62 -8.10 -5.74 3.29
C GLU A 62 -8.07 -4.76 2.12
N THR A 63 -7.88 -3.46 2.36
CA THR A 63 -7.79 -2.46 1.29
C THR A 63 -6.57 -2.72 0.39
N VAL A 64 -5.42 -3.09 0.97
CA VAL A 64 -4.22 -3.44 0.19
C VAL A 64 -4.45 -4.71 -0.62
N GLU A 65 -4.96 -5.77 0.00
CA GLU A 65 -5.22 -7.05 -0.65
C GLU A 65 -6.26 -6.89 -1.77
N LYS A 66 -7.31 -6.11 -1.55
CA LYS A 66 -8.32 -5.84 -2.57
C LYS A 66 -7.72 -5.14 -3.80
N ALA A 67 -6.88 -4.13 -3.59
CA ALA A 67 -6.18 -3.46 -4.67
C ALA A 67 -5.24 -4.42 -5.44
N ALA A 68 -4.52 -5.28 -4.72
CA ALA A 68 -3.65 -6.30 -5.30
C ALA A 68 -4.43 -7.34 -6.12
N LEU A 69 -5.59 -7.77 -5.63
CA LEU A 69 -6.48 -8.70 -6.33
C LEU A 69 -7.04 -8.10 -7.64
N ILE A 70 -7.45 -6.82 -7.61
CA ILE A 70 -7.90 -6.09 -8.82
C ILE A 70 -6.76 -6.09 -9.85
N PHE A 71 -5.56 -5.66 -9.45
CA PHE A 71 -4.40 -5.62 -10.33
C PHE A 71 -4.04 -7.01 -10.88
N THR A 72 -3.98 -8.03 -10.02
CA THR A 72 -3.73 -9.42 -10.40
C THR A 72 -4.75 -9.94 -11.41
N THR A 73 -6.03 -9.58 -11.23
CA THR A 73 -7.10 -9.95 -12.17
C THR A 73 -6.91 -9.29 -13.53
N ILE A 74 -6.51 -8.01 -13.58
CA ILE A 74 -6.16 -7.33 -14.84
C ILE A 74 -4.97 -8.01 -15.51
N GLN A 75 -3.91 -8.35 -14.75
CA GLN A 75 -2.74 -9.07 -15.26
C GLN A 75 -3.12 -10.43 -15.84
N ALA A 76 -3.99 -11.19 -15.16
CA ALA A 76 -4.49 -12.47 -15.64
C ALA A 76 -5.31 -12.36 -16.94
N GLN A 77 -5.91 -11.20 -17.22
CA GLN A 77 -6.67 -10.91 -18.45
C GLN A 77 -5.80 -10.33 -19.58
N GLY A 78 -4.47 -10.48 -19.51
CA GLY A 78 -3.52 -10.01 -20.52
C GLY A 78 -2.81 -8.70 -20.17
N GLY A 79 -3.03 -8.17 -18.96
CA GLY A 79 -2.24 -7.07 -18.40
C GLY A 79 -2.44 -5.70 -19.07
N ASN A 80 -3.43 -5.57 -19.95
CA ASN A 80 -3.70 -4.33 -20.65
C ASN A 80 -4.62 -3.41 -19.82
N ILE A 81 -4.04 -2.38 -19.19
CA ILE A 81 -4.78 -1.34 -18.48
C ILE A 81 -5.28 -0.33 -19.52
N LEU A 82 -6.58 -0.38 -19.84
CA LEU A 82 -7.21 0.51 -20.82
C LEU A 82 -7.42 1.94 -20.30
N GLN A 83 -7.58 2.08 -18.99
CA GLN A 83 -7.84 3.33 -18.27
C GLN A 83 -7.43 3.15 -16.81
N ASP A 84 -6.97 4.23 -16.17
CA ASP A 84 -6.62 4.25 -14.74
C ASP A 84 -7.00 5.63 -14.15
N ILE A 85 -7.04 5.70 -12.82
CA ILE A 85 -7.19 6.97 -12.10
C ILE A 85 -5.91 7.79 -12.35
N THR A 86 -6.07 8.98 -12.89
CA THR A 86 -4.96 9.86 -13.23
C THR A 86 -4.35 10.51 -11.99
N ASP A 87 -3.10 10.99 -12.09
CA ASP A 87 -2.45 11.72 -10.99
C ASP A 87 -3.22 12.98 -10.59
N GLU A 88 -3.92 13.63 -11.53
CA GLU A 88 -4.75 14.80 -11.22
C GLU A 88 -6.00 14.40 -10.42
N GLU A 89 -6.70 13.34 -10.84
CA GLU A 89 -7.83 12.79 -10.09
C GLU A 89 -7.41 12.28 -8.69
N LEU A 90 -6.20 11.73 -8.56
CA LEU A 90 -5.64 11.35 -7.26
C LEU A 90 -5.33 12.57 -6.37
N LYS A 91 -4.86 13.69 -6.95
CA LYS A 91 -4.67 14.96 -6.22
C LYS A 91 -6.00 15.54 -5.76
N GLU A 92 -7.01 15.53 -6.62
CA GLU A 92 -8.38 15.94 -6.27
C GLU A 92 -8.96 15.07 -5.15
N LEU A 93 -8.74 13.76 -5.21
CA LEU A 93 -9.16 12.83 -4.16
C LEU A 93 -8.46 13.12 -2.83
N ALA A 94 -7.14 13.35 -2.86
CA ALA A 94 -6.37 13.71 -1.67
C ALA A 94 -6.90 14.99 -1.03
N GLN A 95 -7.20 16.01 -1.84
CA GLN A 95 -7.79 17.26 -1.39
C GLN A 95 -9.19 17.06 -0.78
N ALA A 96 -10.04 16.25 -1.43
CA ALA A 96 -11.40 15.98 -0.96
C ALA A 96 -11.45 15.30 0.42
N PHE A 97 -10.48 14.41 0.70
CA PHE A 97 -10.39 13.69 1.98
C PHE A 97 -9.46 14.37 3.00
N GLY A 98 -8.81 15.48 2.64
CA GLY A 98 -7.89 16.19 3.52
C GLY A 98 -6.63 15.39 3.89
N VAL A 99 -6.19 14.49 3.01
CA VAL A 99 -4.98 13.67 3.21
C VAL A 99 -3.81 14.22 2.38
N THR A 100 -2.58 14.02 2.86
CA THR A 100 -1.37 14.40 2.11
C THR A 100 -0.78 13.17 1.44
N ALA A 101 -1.02 13.02 0.14
CA ALA A 101 -0.47 11.92 -0.64
C ALA A 101 1.05 12.08 -0.84
N ASN A 102 1.78 10.97 -0.79
CA ASN A 102 3.22 10.93 -0.98
C ASN A 102 3.60 11.28 -2.42
N SER A 103 4.23 12.45 -2.59
CA SER A 103 4.61 12.98 -3.91
C SER A 103 5.63 12.12 -4.66
N LYS A 104 6.24 11.11 -4.03
CA LYS A 104 7.08 10.12 -4.75
C LYS A 104 6.25 9.19 -5.63
N PHE A 105 4.95 9.04 -5.36
CA PHE A 105 4.05 8.13 -6.07
C PHE A 105 3.02 8.84 -6.94
N LEU A 106 2.98 10.18 -6.92
CA LEU A 106 2.17 11.01 -7.80
C LEU A 106 3.08 11.73 -8.79
N LYS A 107 2.80 11.63 -10.09
CA LYS A 107 3.58 12.35 -11.13
C LYS A 107 2.98 13.71 -11.50
#